data_AF-A0A7S1FCL5-F1
#
_entry.id   AF-A0A7S1FCL5-F1
#
_cell.length_a   1.000
_cell.length_b   1.000
_cell.length_c   1.000
_cell.angle_alpha   90.00
_cell.angle_beta   90.00
_cell.angle_gamma   90.00
#
_symmetry.space_group_name_H-M   'P 1'
#
loop_
_entity.id
_entity.type
_entity.pdbx_description
1 polymer ?
#
loop_
_entity_poly.entity_id
_entity_poly.type
_entity_poly.pdbx_seq_one_letter_code
_entity_poly.pdbx_strand_id
1 'polypeptide(L)'
;VDIEVLGWGLSNNDRLRLISTGTCTDSSNNPAGDVTYKVGCPATEAEFSCRLATSDEDLNVTTAGSTLGVYISSVAVEATFTTLTFSSSIDGILGTGDTIILDYDSLLIDGSVPSTADEQRHAMQFSGVFQFADVRSLSHEVGHKVTYQSSTTVTIPYGSSKTFTFDGLGGWSQTNRAISATLKSEEETSLTACWGVVDDSGTWYYSPVGTITFEEPLSMSATLSLTTTQQGAVAPVMISFTTGVRSEYATMTGETVLLLRFLNVDT
;
A
#
# COMPACT_ATOMS: atom_id res chain seq x y z
N VAL A 1 -5.92 4.42 -4.49
CA VAL A 1 -4.73 3.83 -5.14
C VAL A 1 -3.54 4.18 -4.28
N ASP A 2 -2.76 3.18 -3.90
CA ASP A 2 -1.48 3.38 -3.22
C ASP A 2 -0.39 3.41 -4.30
N ILE A 3 0.56 4.35 -4.18
CA ILE A 3 1.61 4.54 -5.19
C ILE A 3 2.88 3.83 -4.72
N GLU A 4 3.32 2.86 -5.51
CA GLU A 4 4.62 2.21 -5.30
C GLU A 4 5.67 2.86 -6.20
N VAL A 5 6.79 3.30 -5.60
CA VAL A 5 7.95 3.80 -6.34
C VAL A 5 9.01 2.71 -6.36
N LEU A 6 9.32 2.18 -7.55
CA LEU A 6 10.38 1.21 -7.76
C LEU A 6 11.68 1.94 -8.08
N GLY A 7 12.59 2.03 -7.10
CA GLY A 7 13.87 2.72 -7.26
C GLY A 7 14.70 2.75 -5.97
N TRP A 8 16.02 2.88 -6.10
CA TRP A 8 16.96 2.91 -4.96
C TRP A 8 17.39 4.35 -4.66
N GLY A 9 17.75 4.63 -3.40
CA GLY A 9 18.41 5.89 -3.04
C GLY A 9 17.48 7.10 -2.86
N LEU A 10 16.19 6.87 -2.59
CA LEU A 10 15.33 7.97 -2.17
C LEU A 10 15.72 8.39 -0.75
N SER A 11 15.38 9.62 -0.42
CA SER A 11 15.74 10.31 0.80
C SER A 11 14.50 11.01 1.34
N ASN A 12 14.57 11.50 2.58
CA ASN A 12 13.49 12.28 3.16
C ASN A 12 13.23 13.61 2.42
N ASN A 13 14.09 13.96 1.47
CA ASN A 13 13.96 15.16 0.65
C ASN A 13 13.24 14.89 -0.66
N ASP A 14 13.02 13.64 -1.06
CA ASP A 14 12.37 13.33 -2.32
C ASP A 14 10.85 13.48 -2.25
N ARG A 15 10.26 14.05 -3.30
CA ARG A 15 8.83 14.37 -3.40
C ARG A 15 8.30 13.95 -4.76
N LEU A 16 7.03 13.55 -4.77
CA LEU A 16 6.25 13.39 -5.99
C LEU A 16 5.17 14.47 -6.06
N ARG A 17 4.95 15.01 -7.25
CA ARG A 17 3.83 15.91 -7.56
C ARG A 17 3.06 15.41 -8.76
N LEU A 18 1.74 15.48 -8.72
CA LEU A 18 0.89 15.05 -9.82
C LEU A 18 0.44 16.25 -10.65
N ILE A 19 0.58 16.16 -11.97
CA ILE A 19 0.21 17.23 -12.91
C ILE A 19 -0.68 16.70 -14.04
N SER A 20 -1.62 17.51 -14.51
CA SER A 20 -2.53 17.16 -15.61
C SER A 20 -1.91 17.37 -16.99
N THR A 21 -1.11 18.43 -17.16
CA THR A 21 -0.50 18.84 -18.43
C THR A 21 0.84 19.55 -18.18
N GLY A 22 1.76 19.45 -19.15
CA GLY A 22 3.06 20.13 -19.10
C GLY A 22 4.25 19.19 -18.87
N THR A 23 5.43 19.78 -18.72
CA THR A 23 6.68 19.06 -18.45
C THR A 23 7.05 19.21 -16.98
N CYS A 24 7.66 18.17 -16.38
CA CYS A 24 8.15 18.24 -15.01
C CYS A 24 9.35 19.19 -14.82
N THR A 25 9.81 19.82 -15.91
CA THR A 25 10.77 20.91 -15.93
C THR A 25 10.07 22.15 -16.45
N ASP A 26 9.94 23.18 -15.61
CA ASP A 26 9.52 24.48 -16.11
C ASP A 26 10.35 25.61 -15.50
N SER A 27 10.67 26.59 -16.33
CA SER A 27 11.77 27.54 -16.15
C SER A 27 11.58 28.62 -15.07
N SER A 28 10.60 28.47 -14.17
CA SER A 28 10.35 29.39 -13.05
C SER A 28 9.57 28.79 -11.87
N ASN A 29 10.03 27.62 -11.39
CA ASN A 29 9.67 26.90 -10.16
C ASN A 29 8.31 26.18 -10.15
N ASN A 30 8.38 24.90 -9.78
CA ASN A 30 7.32 23.90 -9.61
C ASN A 30 6.31 23.76 -10.76
N PRO A 31 6.18 22.56 -11.39
CA PRO A 31 5.16 22.34 -12.39
C PRO A 31 3.78 22.49 -11.73
N ALA A 32 2.82 23.12 -12.42
CA ALA A 32 1.50 23.37 -11.86
C ALA A 32 0.82 22.03 -11.48
N GLY A 33 0.54 21.86 -10.19
CA GLY A 33 -0.11 20.65 -9.67
C GLY A 33 -1.57 20.55 -10.09
N ASP A 34 -2.07 19.33 -10.21
CA ASP A 34 -3.48 19.07 -10.49
C ASP A 34 -4.31 19.11 -9.19
N VAL A 35 -5.45 19.79 -9.23
CA VAL A 35 -6.40 19.96 -8.11
C VAL A 35 -7.72 19.20 -8.29
N THR A 36 -7.84 18.42 -9.37
CA THR A 36 -9.08 17.71 -9.75
C THR A 36 -9.28 16.39 -9.01
N TYR A 37 -8.22 15.83 -8.43
CA TYR A 37 -8.29 14.60 -7.65
C TYR A 37 -8.42 14.90 -6.16
N LYS A 38 -8.93 13.92 -5.41
CA LYS A 38 -9.05 13.98 -3.96
C LYS A 38 -7.94 13.21 -3.27
N VAL A 39 -7.44 13.79 -2.19
CA VAL A 39 -6.42 13.23 -1.30
C VAL A 39 -7.01 12.93 0.08
N GLY A 40 -6.47 11.94 0.77
CA GLY A 40 -6.91 11.58 2.13
C GLY A 40 -8.23 10.81 2.16
N CYS A 41 -8.54 10.05 1.10
CA CYS A 41 -9.83 9.39 0.95
C CYS A 41 -9.71 7.88 1.16
N PRO A 42 -10.40 7.25 2.12
CA PRO A 42 -11.58 7.76 2.82
C PRO A 42 -11.23 8.56 4.09
N ALA A 43 -11.92 9.67 4.30
CA ALA A 43 -11.80 10.47 5.52
C ALA A 43 -12.24 9.64 6.74
N THR A 44 -11.44 9.60 7.79
CA THR A 44 -11.79 8.91 9.04
C THR A 44 -11.91 9.88 10.21
N GLU A 45 -11.27 11.05 10.12
CA GLU A 45 -11.27 12.12 11.12
C GLU A 45 -11.33 13.50 10.46
N ALA A 46 -11.69 14.53 11.24
CA ALA A 46 -11.86 15.89 10.74
C ALA A 46 -10.56 16.53 10.22
N GLU A 47 -9.38 16.09 10.70
CA GLU A 47 -8.08 16.63 10.27
C GLU A 47 -7.56 16.05 8.94
N PHE A 48 -8.05 14.88 8.51
CA PHE A 48 -7.73 14.28 7.21
C PHE A 48 -9.01 14.06 6.40
N SER A 49 -9.76 15.14 6.22
CA SER A 49 -10.94 15.14 5.36
C SER A 49 -10.52 14.84 3.91
N CYS A 50 -11.20 13.90 3.28
CA CYS A 50 -11.11 13.62 1.85
C CYS A 50 -11.41 14.93 1.13
N ARG A 51 -10.36 15.59 0.64
CA ARG A 51 -10.40 16.96 0.13
C ARG A 51 -9.84 17.00 -1.27
N LEU A 52 -10.17 18.05 -2.01
CA LEU A 52 -9.48 18.34 -3.26
C LEU A 52 -8.00 18.61 -2.97
N ALA A 53 -7.15 18.12 -3.87
CA ALA A 53 -5.73 18.43 -3.86
C ALA A 53 -5.50 19.94 -4.01
N THR A 54 -4.41 20.45 -3.45
CA THR A 54 -3.97 21.82 -3.71
C THR A 54 -2.97 21.84 -4.86
N SER A 55 -2.71 23.03 -5.42
CA SER A 55 -1.70 23.17 -6.46
C SER A 55 -0.33 22.69 -6.00
N ASP A 56 -0.03 22.78 -4.70
CA ASP A 56 1.25 22.42 -4.09
C ASP A 56 1.15 21.13 -3.25
N GLU A 57 0.27 20.22 -3.67
CA GLU A 57 0.17 18.92 -3.03
C GLU A 57 1.41 18.07 -3.35
N ASP A 58 2.31 17.96 -2.37
CA ASP A 58 3.49 17.12 -2.45
C ASP A 58 3.22 15.77 -1.77
N LEU A 59 3.43 14.68 -2.49
CA LEU A 59 3.38 13.33 -1.95
C LEU A 59 4.78 13.00 -1.43
N ASN A 60 4.87 12.81 -0.12
CA ASN A 60 6.11 12.36 0.50
C ASN A 60 6.47 10.96 -0.01
N VAL A 61 7.73 10.79 -0.40
CA VAL A 61 8.29 9.51 -0.82
C VAL A 61 9.09 8.94 0.34
N THR A 62 8.81 7.70 0.72
CA THR A 62 9.51 6.95 1.79
C THR A 62 10.06 5.65 1.19
N THR A 63 11.15 5.02 1.73
CA THR A 63 12.09 4.12 0.98
C THR A 63 12.16 2.57 1.15
N ALA A 64 12.39 1.78 0.06
CA ALA A 64 12.18 0.39 -0.44
C ALA A 64 13.43 -0.03 -1.13
N GLY A 65 14.17 -0.87 -0.43
CA GLY A 65 15.21 -1.67 -1.00
C GLY A 65 14.71 -2.58 -2.09
N SER A 66 15.28 -2.35 -3.26
CA SER A 66 16.58 -2.94 -3.56
C SER A 66 16.79 -4.39 -3.08
N THR A 67 16.52 -5.33 -3.98
CA THR A 67 17.05 -6.70 -3.95
C THR A 67 18.52 -6.69 -4.40
N LEU A 68 19.45 -6.59 -3.45
CA LEU A 68 20.88 -6.34 -3.71
C LEU A 68 21.74 -7.57 -4.02
N GLY A 69 21.15 -8.70 -4.43
CA GLY A 69 21.92 -9.95 -4.61
C GLY A 69 22.57 -10.45 -3.31
N VAL A 70 22.17 -9.88 -2.18
CA VAL A 70 22.45 -10.33 -0.82
C VAL A 70 21.22 -11.10 -0.37
N TYR A 71 21.39 -12.32 0.12
CA TYR A 71 20.29 -13.18 0.53
C TYR A 71 20.38 -13.50 2.01
N ILE A 72 19.28 -13.90 2.62
CA ILE A 72 19.28 -14.45 3.97
C ILE A 72 19.75 -15.90 3.89
N SER A 73 20.88 -16.19 4.51
CA SER A 73 21.50 -17.52 4.55
C SER A 73 21.01 -18.36 5.73
N SER A 74 20.63 -17.72 6.84
CA SER A 74 20.09 -18.41 8.02
C SER A 74 19.25 -17.50 8.89
N VAL A 75 18.33 -18.12 9.63
CA VAL A 75 17.40 -17.48 10.57
C VAL A 75 17.55 -18.16 11.94
N ALA A 76 17.77 -17.37 12.99
CA ALA A 76 17.82 -17.83 14.36
C ALA A 76 16.73 -17.12 15.17
N VAL A 77 15.71 -17.87 15.60
CA VAL A 77 14.52 -17.35 16.26
C VAL A 77 14.68 -17.50 17.77
N GLU A 78 14.46 -16.41 18.49
CA GLU A 78 14.44 -16.35 19.95
C GLU A 78 13.02 -16.00 20.44
N ALA A 79 12.82 -16.01 21.76
CA ALA A 79 11.51 -15.76 22.34
C ALA A 79 10.94 -14.36 22.03
N THR A 80 11.81 -13.37 21.79
CA THR A 80 11.40 -11.96 21.61
C THR A 80 11.97 -11.29 20.36
N PHE A 81 12.88 -11.94 19.65
CA PHE A 81 13.50 -11.39 18.45
C PHE A 81 13.96 -12.51 17.52
N THR A 82 14.28 -12.16 16.28
CA THR A 82 14.87 -13.08 15.32
C THR A 82 16.09 -12.44 14.72
N THR A 83 17.18 -13.20 14.62
CA THR A 83 18.41 -12.79 13.96
C THR A 83 18.47 -13.38 12.57
N LEU A 84 18.59 -12.50 11.57
CA LEU A 84 18.82 -12.86 10.18
C LEU A 84 20.30 -12.73 9.87
N THR A 85 20.86 -13.75 9.23
CA THR A 85 22.24 -13.74 8.72
C THR A 85 22.21 -13.66 7.21
N PHE A 86 23.01 -12.75 6.65
CA PHE A 86 23.08 -12.51 5.23
C PHE A 86 24.28 -13.21 4.57
N SER A 87 24.14 -13.54 3.29
CA SER A 87 25.13 -14.23 2.48
C SER A 87 26.41 -13.43 2.23
N SER A 88 26.36 -12.10 2.41
CA SER A 88 27.48 -11.18 2.22
C SER A 88 27.31 -9.94 3.09
N SER A 89 28.32 -9.06 3.11
CA SER A 89 28.22 -7.81 3.87
C SER A 89 27.01 -6.97 3.41
N ILE A 90 26.30 -6.42 4.37
CA ILE A 90 25.17 -5.48 4.22
C ILE A 90 25.58 -4.04 4.60
N ASP A 91 26.88 -3.77 4.77
CA ASP A 91 27.37 -2.42 5.05
C ASP A 91 27.08 -1.49 3.87
N GLY A 92 26.42 -0.35 4.15
CA GLY A 92 25.98 0.58 3.11
C GLY A 92 24.77 0.10 2.31
N ILE A 93 24.22 -1.08 2.64
CA ILE A 93 22.99 -1.65 2.08
C ILE A 93 21.84 -1.50 3.07
N LEU A 94 22.06 -1.87 4.33
CA LEU A 94 21.09 -1.75 5.42
C LEU A 94 21.69 -0.98 6.60
N GLY A 95 20.94 0.00 7.10
CA GLY A 95 21.22 0.73 8.32
C GLY A 95 20.33 0.33 9.50
N THR A 96 20.76 0.66 10.71
CA THR A 96 19.87 0.60 11.89
C THR A 96 18.66 1.50 11.68
N GLY A 97 17.47 0.95 11.87
CA GLY A 97 16.21 1.68 11.72
C GLY A 97 15.53 1.49 10.36
N ASP A 98 16.22 0.89 9.39
CA ASP A 98 15.64 0.53 8.11
C ASP A 98 14.55 -0.53 8.28
N THR A 99 13.63 -0.58 7.32
CA THR A 99 12.51 -1.54 7.33
C THR A 99 12.68 -2.55 6.22
N ILE A 100 12.64 -3.83 6.57
CA ILE A 100 12.74 -4.94 5.63
C ILE A 100 11.46 -5.77 5.59
N ILE A 101 11.12 -6.26 4.41
CA ILE A 101 10.11 -7.27 4.16
C ILE A 101 10.85 -8.52 3.68
N LEU A 102 10.49 -9.67 4.25
CA LEU A 102 11.05 -10.95 3.85
C LEU A 102 10.13 -11.59 2.81
N ASP A 103 10.73 -12.39 1.92
CA ASP A 103 9.97 -13.09 0.90
C ASP A 103 9.04 -14.15 1.53
N TYR A 104 7.74 -13.89 1.47
CA TYR A 104 6.71 -14.78 2.00
C TYR A 104 6.61 -16.07 1.20
N ASP A 105 6.77 -16.01 -0.13
CA ASP A 105 6.46 -17.13 -1.02
C ASP A 105 7.51 -18.24 -0.94
N SER A 106 8.73 -17.92 -0.52
CA SER A 106 9.80 -18.90 -0.26
C SER A 106 9.89 -19.35 1.20
N LEU A 107 9.04 -18.83 2.09
CA LEU A 107 9.12 -19.12 3.53
C LEU A 107 8.57 -20.51 3.89
N LEU A 108 9.31 -21.23 4.71
CA LEU A 108 8.95 -22.53 5.28
C LEU A 108 8.89 -22.44 6.81
N ILE A 109 7.83 -22.97 7.42
CA ILE A 109 7.68 -23.12 8.87
C ILE A 109 7.93 -24.58 9.23
N ASP A 110 8.87 -24.81 10.16
CA ASP A 110 9.27 -26.14 10.60
C ASP A 110 9.62 -27.08 9.39
N GLY A 111 10.16 -26.48 8.32
CA GLY A 111 10.57 -27.15 7.08
C GLY A 111 9.46 -27.41 6.05
N SER A 112 8.25 -26.90 6.26
CA SER A 112 7.11 -27.08 5.33
C SER A 112 6.46 -25.75 4.94
N VAL A 113 5.82 -25.73 3.77
CA VAL A 113 5.04 -24.57 3.31
C VAL A 113 3.88 -24.33 4.30
N PRO A 114 3.65 -23.09 4.77
CA PRO A 114 2.54 -22.76 5.68
C PRO A 114 1.19 -23.21 5.11
N SER A 115 0.51 -24.12 5.80
CA SER A 115 -0.70 -24.78 5.27
C SER A 115 -1.94 -24.53 6.13
N THR A 116 -1.76 -24.30 7.42
CA THR A 116 -2.84 -23.98 8.36
C THR A 116 -2.98 -22.46 8.53
N ALA A 117 -4.15 -22.00 8.95
CA ALA A 117 -4.38 -20.58 9.23
C ALA A 117 -3.43 -20.03 10.32
N ASP A 118 -3.03 -20.87 11.27
CA ASP A 118 -2.08 -20.50 12.32
C ASP A 118 -0.66 -20.31 11.77
N GLU A 119 -0.20 -21.25 10.92
CA GLU A 119 1.08 -21.16 10.22
C GLU A 119 1.12 -19.98 9.25
N GLN A 120 0.06 -19.78 8.47
CA GLN A 120 -0.05 -18.64 7.55
C GLN A 120 0.05 -17.30 8.30
N ARG A 121 -0.58 -17.19 9.48
CA ARG A 121 -0.47 -16.00 10.33
C ARG A 121 0.96 -15.80 10.81
N HIS A 122 1.64 -16.85 11.27
CA HIS A 122 3.04 -16.76 11.69
C HIS A 122 3.99 -16.40 10.54
N ALA A 123 3.73 -16.93 9.34
CA ALA A 123 4.47 -16.61 8.13
C ALA A 123 4.28 -15.14 7.71
N MET A 124 3.05 -14.63 7.79
CA MET A 124 2.72 -13.23 7.50
C MET A 124 3.41 -12.27 8.49
N GLN A 125 3.36 -12.58 9.79
CA GLN A 125 4.06 -11.81 10.82
C GLN A 125 5.58 -11.84 10.61
N PHE A 126 6.16 -13.02 10.39
CA PHE A 126 7.60 -13.14 10.18
C PHE A 126 8.07 -12.45 8.89
N SER A 127 7.32 -12.54 7.80
CA SER A 127 7.68 -11.86 6.54
C SER A 127 7.47 -10.35 6.59
N GLY A 128 6.69 -9.84 7.54
CA GLY A 128 6.27 -8.44 7.57
C GLY A 128 5.27 -8.12 6.44
N VAL A 129 4.60 -9.15 5.89
CA VAL A 129 3.54 -9.05 4.90
C VAL A 129 2.21 -9.42 5.56
N PHE A 130 1.34 -8.43 5.76
CA PHE A 130 -0.04 -8.68 6.20
C PHE A 130 -1.02 -8.49 5.04
N GLN A 131 -1.79 -9.55 4.73
CA GLN A 131 -2.80 -9.53 3.66
C GLN A 131 -4.19 -9.05 4.12
N PHE A 132 -4.33 -8.50 5.32
CA PHE A 132 -5.61 -8.02 5.85
C PHE A 132 -5.52 -6.54 6.20
N ALA A 133 -5.54 -5.70 5.17
CA ALA A 133 -5.32 -4.26 5.27
C ALA A 133 -6.59 -3.41 5.48
N ASP A 134 -7.77 -4.01 5.69
CA ASP A 134 -9.04 -3.25 5.67
C ASP A 134 -9.68 -3.01 7.04
N VAL A 135 -9.11 -3.52 8.13
CA VAL A 135 -9.67 -3.34 9.49
C VAL A 135 -8.98 -2.17 10.20
N ARG A 136 -9.58 -0.97 10.13
CA ARG A 136 -9.08 0.29 10.72
C ARG A 136 -8.76 0.25 12.22
N SER A 137 -9.27 -0.74 12.96
CA SER A 137 -9.05 -0.89 14.40
C SER A 137 -7.81 -1.72 14.77
N LEU A 138 -7.08 -2.25 13.79
CA LEU A 138 -5.91 -3.09 14.03
C LEU A 138 -4.64 -2.41 13.51
N SER A 139 -3.64 -2.30 14.39
CA SER A 139 -2.28 -2.00 14.01
C SER A 139 -1.77 -3.11 13.10
N HIS A 140 -1.23 -2.77 11.93
CA HIS A 140 -0.64 -3.74 11.02
C HIS A 140 0.88 -3.54 10.96
N GLU A 141 1.59 -4.64 10.79
CA GLU A 141 3.04 -4.64 10.67
C GLU A 141 3.41 -4.35 9.21
N VAL A 142 4.21 -3.31 9.00
CA VAL A 142 4.67 -2.86 7.67
C VAL A 142 6.16 -3.19 7.55
N GLY A 143 6.48 -4.48 7.56
CA GLY A 143 7.87 -4.94 7.62
C GLY A 143 8.50 -4.87 9.01
N HIS A 144 9.75 -5.29 9.07
CA HIS A 144 10.55 -5.39 10.29
C HIS A 144 11.55 -4.27 10.40
N LYS A 145 11.55 -3.58 11.55
CA LYS A 145 12.57 -2.59 11.86
C LYS A 145 13.89 -3.29 12.21
N VAL A 146 14.92 -2.98 11.44
CA VAL A 146 16.26 -3.57 11.59
C VAL A 146 16.99 -2.93 12.76
N THR A 147 17.49 -3.77 13.66
CA THR A 147 18.58 -3.43 14.58
C THR A 147 19.86 -4.06 14.06
N TYR A 148 20.80 -3.23 13.60
CA TYR A 148 22.06 -3.72 13.06
C TYR A 148 22.96 -4.23 14.20
N GLN A 149 23.48 -5.45 14.05
CA GLN A 149 24.37 -6.07 15.03
C GLN A 149 25.79 -6.23 14.48
N SER A 150 25.95 -6.54 13.19
CA SER A 150 27.24 -6.64 12.50
C SER A 150 27.06 -6.52 11.00
N SER A 151 28.17 -6.52 10.25
CA SER A 151 28.19 -6.40 8.79
C SER A 151 27.43 -7.48 8.04
N THR A 152 27.01 -8.57 8.69
CA THR A 152 26.26 -9.66 8.06
C THR A 152 25.01 -10.06 8.85
N THR A 153 24.71 -9.38 9.96
CA THR A 153 23.64 -9.81 10.86
C THR A 153 22.76 -8.66 11.29
N VAL A 154 21.45 -8.88 11.19
CA VAL A 154 20.43 -7.96 11.69
C VAL A 154 19.48 -8.68 12.62
N THR A 155 18.97 -7.95 13.60
CA THR A 155 17.91 -8.41 14.48
C THR A 155 16.61 -7.70 14.13
N ILE A 156 15.52 -8.47 14.05
CA ILE A 156 14.16 -8.00 13.85
C ILE A 156 13.31 -8.28 15.09
N PRO A 157 12.30 -7.45 15.42
CA PRO A 157 11.52 -7.53 16.66
C PRO A 157 10.40 -8.58 16.61
N TYR A 158 10.70 -9.77 16.08
CA TYR A 158 9.75 -10.87 16.01
C TYR A 158 10.31 -12.11 16.73
N GLY A 159 9.59 -12.59 17.75
CA GLY A 159 9.93 -13.81 18.48
C GLY A 159 8.84 -14.87 18.34
N SER A 160 9.23 -16.15 18.30
CA SER A 160 8.30 -17.28 18.15
C SER A 160 8.91 -18.58 18.65
N SER A 161 8.08 -19.59 18.92
CA SER A 161 8.53 -20.96 19.15
C SER A 161 8.69 -21.77 17.85
N LYS A 162 8.36 -21.17 16.71
CA LYS A 162 8.43 -21.77 15.37
C LYS A 162 9.81 -21.60 14.75
N THR A 163 10.23 -22.59 13.97
CA THR A 163 11.45 -22.49 13.16
C THR A 163 11.10 -21.95 11.78
N PHE A 164 11.82 -20.93 11.32
CA PHE A 164 11.67 -20.37 9.98
C PHE A 164 12.89 -20.71 9.12
N THR A 165 12.63 -21.16 7.91
CA THR A 165 13.64 -21.43 6.87
C THR A 165 13.11 -20.94 5.52
N PHE A 166 13.96 -20.87 4.51
CA PHE A 166 13.55 -20.54 3.14
C PHE A 166 13.80 -21.74 2.23
N ASP A 167 12.98 -21.91 1.19
CA ASP A 167 13.20 -22.88 0.11
C ASP A 167 14.38 -22.42 -0.76
N GLY A 168 15.60 -22.62 -0.25
CA GLY A 168 16.84 -22.10 -0.82
C GLY A 168 17.38 -20.88 -0.07
N LEU A 169 17.68 -19.81 -0.81
CA LEU A 169 18.17 -18.55 -0.25
C LEU A 169 16.99 -17.62 0.04
N GLY A 170 16.96 -17.03 1.24
CA GLY A 170 15.86 -16.14 1.63
C GLY A 170 15.94 -14.80 0.92
N GLY A 171 14.92 -14.51 0.12
CA GLY A 171 14.71 -13.19 -0.49
C GLY A 171 14.32 -12.16 0.56
N TRP A 172 14.71 -10.92 0.32
CA TRP A 172 14.24 -9.78 1.09
C TRP A 172 14.25 -8.53 0.22
N SER A 173 13.39 -7.60 0.58
CA SER A 173 13.34 -6.26 0.03
C SER A 173 13.28 -5.30 1.19
N GLN A 174 14.06 -4.22 1.18
CA GLN A 174 13.70 -3.08 2.03
C GLN A 174 12.43 -2.44 1.41
N THR A 175 11.56 -1.74 2.15
CA THR A 175 10.30 -1.17 1.53
C THR A 175 10.02 0.35 1.72
N ASN A 176 9.72 1.00 0.57
CA ASN A 176 9.60 2.41 0.08
C ASN A 176 8.12 2.52 -0.07
N ARG A 177 7.36 2.06 0.93
CA ARG A 177 5.96 2.43 0.89
C ARG A 177 5.98 3.93 1.10
N ALA A 178 5.86 4.66 0.00
CA ALA A 178 5.29 5.99 0.00
C ALA A 178 3.89 5.77 0.57
N ILE A 179 3.75 5.96 1.88
CA ILE A 179 2.42 5.98 2.49
C ILE A 179 1.88 7.35 2.12
N SER A 180 1.40 7.47 0.89
CA SER A 180 0.63 8.62 0.49
C SER A 180 -0.80 8.46 0.99
N ALA A 181 -1.43 9.58 1.27
CA ALA A 181 -2.86 9.62 1.43
C ALA A 181 -3.54 8.93 0.23
N THR A 182 -4.53 8.08 0.48
CA THR A 182 -5.22 7.36 -0.59
C THR A 182 -5.87 8.35 -1.56
N LEU A 183 -5.53 8.19 -2.84
CA LEU A 183 -6.01 9.03 -3.93
C LEU A 183 -7.32 8.50 -4.49
N LYS A 184 -8.25 9.42 -4.75
CA LYS A 184 -9.53 9.15 -5.41
C LYS A 184 -9.76 10.18 -6.52
N SER A 185 -10.00 9.70 -7.74
CA SER A 185 -10.57 10.52 -8.81
C SER A 185 -12.09 10.33 -8.86
N GLU A 186 -12.80 11.37 -9.31
CA GLU A 186 -14.24 11.32 -9.59
C GLU A 186 -14.56 11.05 -11.07
N GLU A 187 -13.57 11.21 -11.95
CA GLU A 187 -13.69 11.01 -13.40
C GLU A 187 -12.47 10.27 -13.96
N GLU A 188 -12.59 9.72 -15.17
CA GLU A 188 -11.46 9.11 -15.88
C GLU A 188 -10.43 10.20 -16.19
N THR A 189 -9.24 10.09 -15.58
CA THR A 189 -8.17 11.07 -15.75
C THR A 189 -6.81 10.40 -15.70
N SER A 190 -5.85 11.01 -16.39
CA SER A 190 -4.47 10.55 -16.46
C SER A 190 -3.56 11.66 -15.95
N LEU A 191 -2.82 11.39 -14.88
CA LEU A 191 -1.93 12.35 -14.24
C LEU A 191 -0.48 11.94 -14.48
N THR A 192 0.39 12.90 -14.77
CA THR A 192 1.83 12.67 -14.80
C THR A 192 2.42 12.86 -13.40
N ALA A 193 3.16 11.88 -12.90
CA ALA A 193 3.91 12.00 -11.67
C ALA A 193 5.30 12.59 -11.96
N CYS A 194 5.59 13.73 -11.32
CA CYS A 194 6.85 14.44 -11.41
C CYS A 194 7.70 14.20 -10.17
N TRP A 195 8.97 13.86 -10.40
CA TRP A 195 9.98 13.71 -9.36
C TRP A 195 10.61 15.03 -9.00
N GLY A 196 10.72 15.28 -7.70
CA GLY A 196 11.42 16.44 -7.18
C GLY A 196 12.18 16.17 -5.89
N VAL A 197 13.06 17.11 -5.54
CA VAL A 197 13.90 17.09 -4.34
C VAL A 197 13.71 18.41 -3.59
N VAL A 198 13.58 18.32 -2.27
CA VAL A 198 13.58 19.46 -1.35
C VAL A 198 15.01 19.75 -0.92
N ASP A 199 15.45 20.98 -1.11
CA ASP A 199 16.72 21.50 -0.58
C ASP A 199 16.51 22.80 0.21
N ASP A 200 17.61 23.40 0.69
CA ASP A 200 17.59 24.63 1.49
C ASP A 200 16.96 25.84 0.74
N SER A 201 16.80 25.74 -0.58
CA SER A 201 16.25 26.79 -1.46
C SER A 201 14.81 26.53 -1.90
N GLY A 202 14.28 25.31 -1.70
CA GLY A 202 12.89 24.95 -1.98
C GLY A 202 12.74 23.54 -2.55
N THR A 203 11.52 23.22 -3.02
CA THR A 203 11.26 21.99 -3.77
C THR A 203 11.51 22.24 -5.25
N TRP A 204 12.22 21.32 -5.90
CA TRP A 204 12.55 21.39 -7.32
C TRP A 204 12.14 20.10 -8.02
N TYR A 205 11.44 20.21 -9.15
CA TYR A 205 11.02 19.06 -9.95
C TYR A 205 11.86 18.98 -11.23
N TYR A 206 12.31 17.76 -11.56
CA TYR A 206 13.37 17.55 -12.56
C TYR A 206 12.95 16.62 -13.70
N SER A 207 12.02 15.68 -13.47
CA SER A 207 11.69 14.66 -14.46
C SER A 207 10.31 14.03 -14.22
N PRO A 208 9.59 13.62 -15.29
CA PRO A 208 8.49 12.67 -15.15
C PRO A 208 9.04 11.31 -14.71
N VAL A 209 8.30 10.61 -13.85
CA VAL A 209 8.60 9.25 -13.38
C VAL A 209 7.53 8.22 -13.75
N GLY A 210 6.34 8.68 -14.15
CA GLY A 210 5.28 7.80 -14.59
C GLY A 210 3.97 8.52 -14.80
N THR A 211 2.95 7.73 -15.15
CA THR A 211 1.59 8.19 -15.36
C THR A 211 0.64 7.38 -14.49
N ILE A 212 -0.26 8.05 -13.78
CA ILE A 212 -1.32 7.45 -12.98
C ILE A 212 -2.61 7.59 -13.76
N THR A 213 -3.25 6.48 -14.09
CA THR A 213 -4.57 6.46 -14.72
C THR A 213 -5.62 6.09 -13.68
N PHE A 214 -6.65 6.91 -13.57
CA PHE A 214 -7.85 6.59 -12.83
C PHE A 214 -8.90 6.09 -13.81
N GLU A 215 -9.35 4.86 -13.62
CA GLU A 215 -10.49 4.32 -14.36
C GLU A 215 -11.78 4.60 -13.60
N GLU A 216 -12.81 5.07 -14.32
CA GLU A 216 -14.14 5.16 -13.74
C GLU A 216 -14.61 3.76 -13.33
N PRO A 217 -15.09 3.56 -12.09
CA PRO A 217 -15.70 2.28 -11.73
C PRO A 217 -16.92 2.07 -12.62
N LEU A 218 -16.99 0.91 -13.29
CA LEU A 218 -18.13 0.58 -14.15
C LEU A 218 -19.45 0.73 -13.38
N SER A 219 -20.40 1.43 -13.99
CA SER A 219 -21.74 1.58 -13.42
C SER A 219 -22.40 0.21 -13.24
N MET A 220 -22.81 -0.08 -12.00
CA MET A 220 -23.56 -1.30 -11.68
C MET A 220 -25.05 -1.03 -11.83
N SER A 221 -25.73 -1.87 -12.59
CA SER A 221 -27.20 -1.82 -12.67
C SER A 221 -27.78 -2.53 -11.45
N ALA A 222 -28.69 -1.85 -10.74
CA ALA A 222 -29.43 -2.41 -9.62
C ALA A 222 -30.93 -2.38 -9.92
N THR A 223 -31.62 -3.48 -9.61
CA THR A 223 -33.07 -3.61 -9.62
C THR A 223 -33.57 -3.73 -8.19
N LEU A 224 -34.54 -2.90 -7.85
CA LEU A 224 -35.23 -2.93 -6.56
C LEU A 224 -36.59 -3.60 -6.74
N SER A 225 -36.80 -4.72 -6.03
CA SER A 225 -38.05 -5.47 -6.06
C SER A 225 -38.72 -5.40 -4.70
N LEU A 226 -39.94 -4.86 -4.67
CA LEU A 226 -40.79 -4.86 -3.48
C LEU A 226 -41.45 -6.23 -3.34
N THR A 227 -41.37 -6.82 -2.15
CA THR A 227 -42.01 -8.11 -1.86
C THR A 227 -43.48 -7.98 -1.43
N THR A 228 -43.95 -6.74 -1.22
CA THR A 228 -45.36 -6.44 -0.96
C THR A 228 -45.75 -5.13 -1.64
N THR A 229 -47.01 -5.06 -2.08
CA THR A 229 -47.66 -3.83 -2.54
C THR A 229 -48.70 -3.33 -1.53
N GLN A 230 -48.86 -4.04 -0.40
CA GLN A 230 -49.83 -3.67 0.62
C GLN A 230 -49.33 -2.47 1.42
N GLN A 231 -50.10 -1.39 1.41
CA GLN A 231 -49.80 -0.18 2.16
C GLN A 231 -49.72 -0.47 3.66
N GLY A 232 -48.64 -0.03 4.30
CA GLY A 232 -48.40 -0.23 5.73
C GLY A 232 -47.85 -1.61 6.14
N ALA A 233 -47.65 -2.53 5.19
CA ALA A 233 -47.02 -3.81 5.48
C ALA A 233 -45.49 -3.67 5.59
N VAL A 234 -44.90 -4.26 6.63
CA VAL A 234 -43.45 -4.41 6.77
C VAL A 234 -43.02 -5.65 5.98
N ALA A 235 -42.32 -5.44 4.87
CA ALA A 235 -41.82 -6.54 4.05
C ALA A 235 -40.37 -6.26 3.60
N PRO A 236 -39.58 -7.32 3.37
CA PRO A 236 -38.21 -7.17 2.93
C PRO A 236 -38.14 -6.53 1.53
N VAL A 237 -37.20 -5.61 1.33
CA VAL A 237 -36.87 -5.11 -0.01
C VAL A 237 -35.78 -6.00 -0.57
N MET A 238 -36.00 -6.55 -1.77
CA MET A 238 -34.94 -7.27 -2.48
C MET A 238 -34.20 -6.29 -3.39
N ILE A 239 -32.89 -6.21 -3.21
CA ILE A 239 -32.00 -5.44 -4.06
C ILE A 239 -31.15 -6.44 -4.81
N SER A 240 -31.32 -6.50 -6.12
CA SER A 240 -30.49 -7.30 -7.01
C SER A 240 -29.63 -6.35 -7.82
N PHE A 241 -28.33 -6.59 -7.89
CA PHE A 241 -27.44 -5.82 -8.75
C PHE A 241 -26.56 -6.75 -9.55
N THR A 242 -26.19 -6.32 -10.74
CA THR A 242 -25.27 -7.05 -11.61
C THR A 242 -23.95 -6.30 -11.61
N THR A 243 -22.86 -6.97 -11.23
CA THR A 243 -21.55 -6.37 -10.97
C THR A 243 -20.76 -5.98 -12.23
N GLY A 244 -21.42 -5.83 -13.38
CA GLY A 244 -20.78 -5.51 -14.65
C GLY A 244 -19.79 -6.59 -15.11
N VAL A 245 -18.82 -6.20 -15.95
CA VAL A 245 -17.84 -7.10 -16.59
C VAL A 245 -16.57 -7.33 -15.75
N ARG A 246 -16.41 -6.65 -14.61
CA ARG A 246 -15.24 -6.76 -13.74
C ARG A 246 -15.37 -8.00 -12.83
N SER A 247 -14.52 -9.00 -13.07
CA SER A 247 -14.50 -10.27 -12.33
C SER A 247 -14.21 -10.08 -10.84
N GLU A 248 -13.53 -9.01 -10.47
CA GLU A 248 -13.10 -8.70 -9.11
C GLU A 248 -14.30 -8.48 -8.18
N TYR A 249 -15.40 -7.91 -8.67
CA TYR A 249 -16.63 -7.73 -7.92
C TYR A 249 -17.40 -9.04 -7.73
N ALA A 250 -17.21 -10.03 -8.60
CA ALA A 250 -17.84 -11.34 -8.47
C ALA A 250 -17.11 -12.24 -7.46
N THR A 251 -15.84 -11.95 -7.17
CA THR A 251 -14.99 -12.72 -6.26
C THR A 251 -14.71 -12.00 -4.93
N MET A 252 -15.26 -10.79 -4.72
CA MET A 252 -15.11 -10.06 -3.46
C MET A 252 -15.73 -10.84 -2.30
N THR A 253 -14.90 -11.19 -1.31
CA THR A 253 -15.32 -11.79 -0.04
C THR A 253 -15.05 -10.81 1.10
N GLY A 254 -16.06 -10.50 1.92
CA GLY A 254 -15.95 -9.55 3.04
C GLY A 254 -17.23 -8.75 3.27
N GLU A 255 -17.24 -7.86 4.28
CA GLU A 255 -18.34 -6.91 4.47
C GLU A 255 -18.37 -5.90 3.31
N THR A 256 -19.48 -5.89 2.56
CA THR A 256 -19.70 -4.95 1.47
C THR A 256 -20.70 -3.90 1.93
N VAL A 257 -20.31 -2.62 1.89
CA VAL A 257 -21.22 -1.50 2.19
C VAL A 257 -21.88 -1.05 0.90
N LEU A 258 -23.18 -1.32 0.78
CA LEU A 258 -24.00 -0.84 -0.33
C LEU A 258 -24.52 0.56 0.00
N LEU A 259 -24.09 1.58 -0.76
CA LEU A 259 -24.65 2.92 -0.69
C LEU A 259 -25.79 3.07 -1.72
N LEU A 260 -27.02 3.19 -1.24
CA LEU A 260 -28.18 3.48 -2.09
C LEU A 260 -28.39 4.99 -2.18
N ARG A 261 -28.33 5.54 -3.40
CA ARG A 261 -28.61 6.95 -3.66
C ARG A 261 -29.91 7.06 -4.46
N PHE A 262 -30.96 7.55 -3.83
CA PHE A 262 -32.24 7.80 -4.50
C PHE A 262 -32.16 9.16 -5.20
N LEU A 263 -32.00 9.14 -6.53
CA LEU A 263 -31.77 10.36 -7.32
C LEU A 263 -33.08 11.06 -7.72
N ASN A 264 -34.20 10.35 -7.74
CA ASN A 264 -35.55 10.91 -7.94
C ASN A 264 -36.53 10.10 -7.09
N VAL A 265 -37.04 10.70 -6.01
CA VAL A 265 -38.21 10.18 -5.30
C VAL A 265 -39.34 11.11 -5.66
N ASP A 266 -40.11 10.75 -6.69
CA ASP A 266 -41.34 11.46 -6.99
C ASP A 266 -42.28 11.28 -5.80
N THR A 267 -42.61 12.40 -5.15
CA THR A 267 -43.56 12.48 -4.04
C THR A 267 -45.00 12.41 -4.51
#